data_AF-X0ZZD6-F1
#
_entry.id   AF-X0ZZD6-F1
#
_cell.length_a   1.000
_cell.length_b   1.000
_cell.length_c   1.000
_cell.angle_alpha   90.00
_cell.angle_beta   90.00
_cell.angle_gamma   90.00
#
_symmetry.space_group_name_H-M   'P 1'
#
loop_
_entity.id
_entity.type
_entity.pdbx_description
1 polymer ?
#
loop_
_entity_poly.entity_id
_entity_poly.type
_entity_poly.pdbx_seq_one_letter_code
_entity_poly.pdbx_strand_id
1 'polypeptide(L)'
;MKWNPEDGGTFLKYIQKLTLDNKGRNALDPDFDPDNIVQYGFATENSLQSHWINFIWQNGGIGIIDKPWGNKVVIEQPQTIASLQFLVDLIYKYHVCPKPEARGVWQGPWALWAGEKVVMITTGSWMIPYARSVSFSWDVAPLPAGPAGRISCFNGLVHQIPE
;
A
#
# COMPACT_ATOMS: atom_id res chain seq x y z
N MET A 1 -7.80 11.82 1.78
CA MET A 1 -7.66 10.81 0.71
C MET A 1 -8.57 9.62 1.03
N LYS A 2 -9.45 9.27 0.09
CA LYS A 2 -10.41 8.15 0.17
C LYS A 2 -10.19 7.17 -0.99
N TRP A 3 -10.44 5.89 -0.76
CA TRP A 3 -10.41 4.82 -1.76
C TRP A 3 -11.65 3.92 -1.62
N ASN A 4 -11.93 3.12 -2.65
CA ASN A 4 -12.93 2.04 -2.66
C ASN A 4 -12.53 1.05 -3.77
N PRO A 5 -13.04 -0.19 -3.78
CA PRO A 5 -12.68 -1.18 -4.78
C PRO A 5 -13.30 -0.96 -6.18
N GLU A 6 -14.30 -0.09 -6.33
CA GLU A 6 -15.03 0.12 -7.58
C GLU A 6 -14.26 1.01 -8.55
N ASP A 7 -13.81 2.18 -8.07
CA ASP A 7 -13.13 3.19 -8.88
C ASP A 7 -11.80 3.69 -8.27
N GLY A 8 -11.40 3.15 -7.11
CA GLY A 8 -10.18 3.54 -6.41
C GLY A 8 -10.22 4.91 -5.72
N GLY A 9 -11.28 5.68 -5.91
CA GLY A 9 -11.53 6.99 -5.33
C GLY A 9 -10.42 8.01 -5.59
N THR A 10 -10.36 9.01 -4.71
CA THR A 10 -9.31 10.05 -4.78
C THR A 10 -7.91 9.46 -4.63
N PHE A 11 -7.73 8.37 -3.88
CA PHE A 11 -6.44 7.73 -3.69
C PHE A 11 -5.83 7.31 -5.01
N LEU A 12 -6.57 6.52 -5.81
CA LEU A 12 -6.11 6.06 -7.12
C LEU A 12 -5.76 7.25 -8.03
N LYS A 13 -6.64 8.26 -8.09
CA LYS A 13 -6.39 9.46 -8.90
C LYS A 13 -5.10 10.20 -8.49
N TYR A 14 -4.79 10.28 -7.20
CA TYR A 14 -3.55 10.92 -6.74
C TYR A 14 -2.32 10.09 -7.12
N ILE A 15 -2.32 8.78 -6.91
CA ILE A 15 -1.18 7.92 -7.25
C ILE A 15 -0.98 7.79 -8.77
N GLN A 16 -2.04 7.91 -9.57
CA GLN A 16 -1.92 7.99 -11.03
C GLN A 16 -1.22 9.28 -11.47
N LYS A 17 -1.58 10.42 -10.87
CA LYS A 17 -0.90 11.70 -11.15
C LYS A 17 0.59 11.71 -10.76
N LEU A 18 0.94 10.94 -9.74
CA LEU A 18 2.31 10.83 -9.21
C LEU A 18 3.13 9.73 -9.90
N THR A 19 2.50 8.85 -10.68
CA THR A 19 3.21 7.87 -11.50
C THR A 19 3.58 8.52 -12.82
N LEU A 20 4.87 8.57 -13.16
CA LEU A 20 5.39 9.26 -14.35
C LEU A 20 6.20 8.30 -15.23
N ASP A 21 5.99 8.39 -16.54
CA ASP A 21 6.85 7.77 -17.54
C ASP A 21 8.10 8.59 -17.83
N ASN A 22 9.02 8.05 -18.64
CA ASN A 22 10.27 8.70 -19.02
C ASN A 22 10.09 9.98 -19.87
N LYS A 23 8.87 10.31 -20.30
CA LYS A 23 8.50 11.55 -20.99
C LYS A 23 7.78 12.53 -20.06
N GLY A 24 7.64 12.19 -18.77
CA GLY A 24 6.96 13.01 -17.77
C GLY A 24 5.44 12.97 -17.84
N ARG A 25 4.85 12.05 -18.62
CA ARG A 25 3.41 11.85 -18.67
C ARG A 25 2.97 11.04 -17.47
N ASN A 26 1.83 11.40 -16.89
CA ASN A 26 1.29 10.67 -15.74
C ASN A 26 0.32 9.57 -16.17
N ALA A 27 -0.02 8.64 -15.27
CA ALA A 27 -0.88 7.49 -15.59
C ALA A 27 -2.36 7.82 -15.90
N LEU A 28 -2.74 9.11 -15.93
CA LEU A 28 -4.04 9.57 -16.48
C LEU A 28 -3.92 10.06 -17.94
N ASP A 29 -2.71 10.24 -18.45
CA ASP A 29 -2.45 10.67 -19.82
C ASP A 29 -2.76 9.52 -20.79
N PRO A 30 -3.53 9.75 -21.88
CA PRO A 30 -3.87 8.72 -22.84
C PRO A 30 -2.64 8.11 -23.53
N ASP A 31 -1.53 8.84 -23.60
CA ASP A 31 -0.30 8.37 -24.24
C ASP A 31 0.71 7.81 -23.22
N PHE A 32 0.36 7.71 -21.93
CA PHE A 32 1.21 7.16 -20.88
C PHE A 32 1.84 5.83 -21.27
N ASP A 33 3.14 5.69 -21.05
CA ASP A 33 3.88 4.47 -21.37
C ASP A 33 4.13 3.62 -20.11
N PRO A 34 3.33 2.55 -19.89
CA PRO A 34 3.45 1.70 -18.70
C PRO A 34 4.70 0.81 -18.69
N ASP A 35 5.40 0.69 -19.82
CA ASP A 35 6.63 -0.09 -19.93
C ASP A 35 7.87 0.75 -19.61
N ASN A 36 7.76 2.08 -19.62
CA ASN A 36 8.86 3.02 -19.39
C ASN A 36 8.62 3.97 -18.20
N ILE A 37 8.10 3.44 -17.10
CA ILE A 37 7.85 4.19 -15.86
C ILE A 37 9.15 4.52 -15.13
N VAL A 38 9.34 5.78 -14.74
CA VAL A 38 10.53 6.26 -14.00
C VAL A 38 10.24 6.62 -12.55
N GLN A 39 8.96 6.88 -12.23
CA GLN A 39 8.49 7.18 -10.88
C GLN A 39 7.11 6.54 -10.68
N TYR A 40 6.91 5.86 -9.56
CA TYR A 40 5.62 5.31 -9.18
C TYR A 40 4.99 6.13 -8.06
N GLY A 41 3.68 6.35 -8.13
CA GLY A 41 2.96 7.07 -7.08
C GLY A 41 2.85 6.29 -5.77
N PHE A 42 2.88 4.96 -5.83
CA PHE A 42 2.74 4.09 -4.66
C PHE A 42 3.49 2.77 -4.83
N ALA A 43 3.72 2.05 -3.74
CA ALA A 43 4.17 0.66 -3.79
C ALA A 43 3.37 -0.20 -2.82
N THR A 44 2.85 -1.31 -3.35
CA THR A 44 2.20 -2.33 -2.53
C THR A 44 3.22 -3.16 -1.77
N GLU A 45 2.82 -3.77 -0.66
CA GLU A 45 3.66 -4.70 0.10
C GLU A 45 2.89 -5.98 0.41
N ASN A 46 3.55 -7.14 0.31
CA ASN A 46 3.00 -8.36 0.90
C ASN A 46 3.32 -8.40 2.40
N SER A 47 2.78 -7.44 3.15
CA SER A 47 2.93 -7.33 4.59
C SER A 47 1.57 -7.28 5.25
N LEU A 48 1.36 -8.19 6.21
CA LEU A 48 0.18 -8.20 7.04
C LEU A 48 0.08 -6.91 7.85
N GLN A 49 1.15 -6.53 8.55
CA GLN A 49 1.11 -5.47 9.55
C GLN A 49 1.05 -4.06 8.92
N SER A 50 1.85 -3.81 7.89
CA SER A 50 1.99 -2.46 7.29
C SER A 50 1.10 -2.24 6.08
N HIS A 51 0.42 -3.26 5.55
CA HIS A 51 -0.19 -3.14 4.22
C HIS A 51 -1.59 -3.76 4.07
N TRP A 52 -1.72 -4.97 3.53
CA TRP A 52 -2.96 -5.43 2.90
C TRP A 52 -4.12 -5.63 3.89
N ILE A 53 -3.84 -5.96 5.16
CA ILE A 53 -4.90 -6.10 6.18
C ILE A 53 -5.63 -4.77 6.42
N ASN A 54 -4.92 -3.64 6.28
CA ASN A 54 -5.49 -2.31 6.47
C ASN A 54 -6.57 -2.06 5.41
N PHE A 55 -6.31 -2.42 4.15
CA PHE A 55 -7.27 -2.28 3.06
C PHE A 55 -8.50 -3.19 3.28
N ILE A 56 -8.31 -4.42 3.74
CA ILE A 56 -9.42 -5.33 4.06
C ILE A 56 -10.34 -4.71 5.12
N TRP A 57 -9.78 -4.26 6.25
CA TRP A 57 -10.58 -3.65 7.32
C TRP A 57 -11.24 -2.34 6.88
N GLN A 58 -10.51 -1.51 6.13
CA GLN A 58 -11.05 -0.27 5.56
C GLN A 58 -12.19 -0.50 4.56
N ASN A 59 -12.27 -1.68 3.95
CA ASN A 59 -13.40 -2.10 3.10
C ASN A 59 -14.50 -2.87 3.87
N GLY A 60 -14.38 -2.98 5.19
CA GLY A 60 -15.36 -3.63 6.05
C GLY A 60 -15.24 -5.15 6.14
N GLY A 61 -14.16 -5.76 5.64
CA GLY A 61 -13.85 -7.16 5.92
C GLY A 61 -13.41 -7.35 7.37
N ILE A 62 -13.66 -8.50 7.99
CA ILE A 62 -13.30 -8.74 9.40
C ILE A 62 -11.87 -9.27 9.62
N GLY A 63 -11.13 -9.56 8.54
CA GLY A 63 -9.73 -10.03 8.59
C GLY A 63 -9.58 -11.49 8.19
N ILE A 64 -8.62 -12.19 8.83
CA ILE A 64 -8.26 -13.58 8.49
C ILE A 64 -9.05 -14.59 9.33
N ILE A 65 -9.27 -14.29 10.61
CA ILE A 65 -9.97 -15.15 11.58
C ILE A 65 -11.27 -14.46 11.99
N ASP A 66 -12.32 -15.25 12.22
CA ASP A 66 -13.67 -14.79 12.52
C ASP A 66 -13.79 -13.87 13.75
N LYS A 67 -12.90 -14.04 14.74
CA LYS A 67 -12.84 -13.26 15.99
C LYS A 67 -11.51 -13.44 16.73
N PRO A 68 -11.20 -12.62 17.76
CA PRO A 68 -10.08 -12.89 18.65
C PRO A 68 -10.14 -14.31 19.24
N TRP A 69 -9.04 -15.06 19.14
CA TRP A 69 -8.95 -16.48 19.52
C TRP A 69 -9.96 -17.41 18.81
N GLY A 70 -10.43 -17.01 17.63
CA GLY A 70 -11.28 -17.83 16.77
C GLY A 70 -10.53 -18.99 16.12
N ASN A 71 -11.30 -19.94 15.56
CA ASN A 71 -10.77 -21.14 14.90
C ASN A 71 -11.23 -21.27 13.44
N LYS A 72 -11.89 -20.25 12.89
CA LYS A 72 -12.40 -20.24 11.52
C LYS A 72 -11.67 -19.21 10.67
N VAL A 73 -11.10 -19.66 9.55
CA VAL A 73 -10.55 -18.77 8.52
C VAL A 73 -11.70 -18.16 7.71
N VAL A 74 -11.65 -16.84 7.53
CA VAL A 74 -12.72 -16.04 6.88
C VAL A 74 -12.17 -15.13 5.78
N ILE A 75 -10.98 -15.43 5.24
CA ILE A 75 -10.32 -14.58 4.24
C ILE A 75 -11.08 -14.49 2.90
N GLU A 76 -12.00 -15.41 2.62
CA GLU A 76 -12.76 -15.47 1.37
C GLU A 76 -13.99 -14.53 1.31
N GLN A 77 -14.12 -13.61 2.27
CA GLN A 77 -15.20 -12.62 2.26
C GLN A 77 -15.14 -11.73 1.00
N PRO A 78 -16.29 -11.33 0.43
CA PRO A 78 -16.33 -10.43 -0.73
C PRO A 78 -15.51 -9.15 -0.54
N GLN A 79 -15.54 -8.57 0.67
CA GLN A 79 -14.78 -7.37 1.02
C GLN A 79 -13.27 -7.61 0.99
N THR A 80 -12.82 -8.79 1.41
CA THR A 80 -11.42 -9.17 1.36
C THR A 80 -10.96 -9.37 -0.08
N ILE A 81 -11.71 -10.15 -0.86
CA ILE A 81 -11.41 -10.41 -2.27
C ILE A 81 -11.34 -9.09 -3.04
N ALA A 82 -12.32 -8.19 -2.86
CA ALA A 82 -12.35 -6.90 -3.52
C ALA A 82 -11.14 -6.01 -3.13
N SER A 83 -10.72 -6.04 -1.85
CA SER A 83 -9.56 -5.27 -1.40
C SER A 83 -8.25 -5.80 -1.97
N LEU A 84 -8.06 -7.12 -1.98
CA LEU A 84 -6.88 -7.75 -2.56
C LEU A 84 -6.86 -7.54 -4.08
N GLN A 85 -7.99 -7.68 -4.76
CA GLN A 85 -8.11 -7.41 -6.18
C GLN A 85 -7.77 -5.95 -6.49
N PHE A 86 -8.25 -5.00 -5.68
CA PHE A 86 -7.87 -3.59 -5.84
C PHE A 86 -6.34 -3.39 -5.75
N LEU A 87 -5.67 -4.01 -4.79
CA LEU A 87 -4.21 -3.94 -4.66
C LEU A 87 -3.47 -4.59 -5.84
N VAL A 88 -4.00 -5.68 -6.40
CA VAL A 88 -3.48 -6.31 -7.63
C VAL A 88 -3.68 -5.40 -8.84
N ASP A 89 -4.86 -4.77 -8.96
CA ASP A 89 -5.18 -3.82 -10.02
C ASP A 89 -4.25 -2.61 -10.00
N LEU A 90 -3.81 -2.12 -8.82
CA LEU A 90 -2.80 -1.06 -8.73
C LEU A 90 -1.51 -1.40 -9.47
N ILE A 91 -1.12 -2.69 -9.50
CA ILE A 91 0.08 -3.18 -10.16
C ILE A 91 -0.18 -3.41 -11.65
N TYR A 92 -1.21 -4.21 -11.97
CA TYR A 92 -1.36 -4.80 -13.30
C TYR A 92 -2.35 -4.09 -14.22
N LYS A 93 -3.30 -3.33 -13.65
CA LYS A 93 -4.33 -2.61 -14.41
C LYS A 93 -4.03 -1.12 -14.50
N TYR A 94 -3.66 -0.51 -13.38
CA TYR A 94 -3.42 0.93 -13.30
C TYR A 94 -1.93 1.29 -13.43
N HIS A 95 -1.03 0.31 -13.33
CA HIS A 95 0.42 0.49 -13.47
C HIS A 95 1.03 1.54 -12.52
N VAL A 96 0.37 1.80 -11.39
CA VAL A 96 0.79 2.82 -10.40
C VAL A 96 1.63 2.24 -9.26
N CYS A 97 1.88 0.93 -9.31
CA CYS A 97 2.77 0.22 -8.41
C CYS A 97 3.78 -0.62 -9.20
N PRO A 98 5.05 -0.68 -8.76
CA PRO A 98 6.05 -1.53 -9.39
C PRO A 98 5.64 -2.99 -9.36
N LYS A 99 5.87 -3.74 -10.44
CA LYS A 99 5.67 -5.20 -10.47
C LYS A 99 6.65 -5.90 -9.51
N PRO A 100 6.27 -7.00 -8.83
CA PRO A 100 7.14 -7.71 -7.91
C PRO A 100 8.51 -8.08 -8.49
N GLU A 101 8.56 -8.44 -9.77
CA GLU A 101 9.78 -8.84 -10.49
C GLU A 101 10.76 -7.67 -10.64
N ALA A 102 10.25 -6.44 -10.76
CA ALA A 102 11.05 -5.22 -10.85
C ALA A 102 11.62 -4.77 -9.50
N ARG A 103 11.15 -5.35 -8.38
CA ARG A 103 11.61 -5.03 -7.03
C ARG A 103 12.86 -5.80 -6.63
N GLY A 104 13.20 -6.88 -7.36
CA GLY A 104 14.18 -7.86 -6.88
C GLY A 104 13.70 -8.53 -5.58
N VAL A 105 14.25 -9.70 -5.26
CA VAL A 105 13.81 -10.51 -4.12
C VAL A 105 14.01 -9.80 -2.76
N TRP A 106 14.71 -8.67 -2.73
CA TRP A 106 15.18 -7.99 -1.51
C TRP A 106 14.79 -6.52 -1.36
N GLN A 107 14.21 -5.85 -2.38
CA GLN A 107 13.82 -4.43 -2.25
C GLN A 107 12.34 -4.31 -1.92
N GLY A 108 12.01 -4.28 -0.63
CA GLY A 108 10.68 -3.88 -0.18
C GLY A 108 10.36 -2.43 -0.57
N PRO A 109 9.10 -1.98 -0.42
CA PRO A 109 8.68 -0.59 -0.71
C PRO A 109 9.61 0.47 -0.13
N TRP A 110 10.19 0.21 1.05
CA TRP A 110 11.16 1.08 1.69
C TRP A 110 12.36 1.43 0.80
N ALA A 111 13.01 0.44 0.20
CA ALA A 111 14.19 0.67 -0.61
C ALA A 111 13.87 1.47 -1.89
N LEU A 112 12.70 1.25 -2.47
CA LEU A 112 12.22 2.00 -3.63
C LEU A 112 11.89 3.45 -3.27
N TRP A 113 11.32 3.68 -2.09
CA TRP A 113 11.05 5.02 -1.58
C TRP A 113 12.35 5.76 -1.24
N ALA A 114 13.27 5.12 -0.52
CA ALA A 114 14.58 5.69 -0.18
C ALA A 114 15.47 5.93 -1.42
N GLY A 115 15.25 5.16 -2.50
CA GLY A 115 15.90 5.35 -3.80
C GLY A 115 15.13 6.27 -4.76
N GLU A 116 14.15 7.04 -4.26
CA GLU A 116 13.37 8.03 -5.02
C GLU A 116 12.65 7.46 -6.26
N LYS A 117 12.30 6.16 -6.23
CA LYS A 117 11.52 5.48 -7.30
C LYS A 117 10.03 5.45 -7.02
N VAL A 118 9.64 5.58 -5.75
CA VAL A 118 8.25 5.56 -5.30
C VAL A 118 7.99 6.78 -4.41
N VAL A 119 6.91 7.51 -4.68
CA VAL A 119 6.57 8.74 -3.95
C VAL A 119 5.98 8.45 -2.58
N MET A 120 5.10 7.45 -2.47
CA MET A 120 4.41 7.12 -1.21
C MET A 120 4.48 5.63 -0.90
N ILE A 121 4.66 5.30 0.37
CA ILE A 121 4.59 3.94 0.90
C ILE A 121 3.77 3.93 2.19
N THR A 122 3.23 2.76 2.54
CA THR A 122 2.68 2.52 3.88
C THR A 122 3.73 1.83 4.73
N THR A 123 4.01 2.38 5.90
CA THR A 123 4.94 1.77 6.86
C THR A 123 4.60 2.17 8.29
N GLY A 124 5.29 1.57 9.27
CA GLY A 124 5.12 1.87 10.68
C GLY A 124 6.18 2.80 11.23
N SER A 125 5.95 3.25 12.48
CA SER A 125 6.84 4.18 13.18
C SER A 125 8.26 3.66 13.40
N TRP A 126 8.45 2.34 13.38
CA TRP A 126 9.78 1.70 13.46
C TRP A 126 10.70 2.08 12.29
N MET A 127 10.15 2.58 11.17
CA MET A 127 10.96 3.04 10.04
C MET A 127 11.43 4.50 10.15
N ILE A 128 10.91 5.28 11.11
CA ILE A 128 11.27 6.71 11.28
C ILE A 128 12.79 6.93 11.45
N PRO A 129 13.55 6.13 12.22
CA PRO A 129 14.99 6.32 12.33
C PRO A 129 15.71 6.21 10.98
N TYR A 130 15.28 5.28 10.13
CA TYR A 130 15.82 5.12 8.78
C TYR A 130 15.34 6.23 7.84
N ALA A 131 14.12 6.74 8.02
CA ALA A 131 13.61 7.88 7.26
C ALA A 131 14.48 9.13 7.46
N ARG A 132 15.06 9.30 8.66
CA ARG A 132 15.93 10.44 8.97
C ARG A 132 17.29 10.40 8.25
N SER A 133 17.67 9.27 7.65
CA SER A 133 18.94 9.16 6.91
C SER A 133 18.83 9.45 5.42
N VAL A 134 17.63 9.68 4.87
CA VAL A 134 17.48 10.06 3.46
C VAL A 134 17.74 11.56 3.27
N SER A 135 18.18 11.96 2.08
CA SER A 135 18.55 13.35 1.78
C SER A 135 17.40 14.24 1.31
N PHE A 136 16.27 13.66 0.92
CA PHE A 136 15.11 14.40 0.42
C PHE A 136 14.10 14.72 1.54
N SER A 137 13.27 15.73 1.30
CA SER A 137 12.20 16.11 2.24
C SER A 137 11.06 15.09 2.23
N TRP A 138 10.61 14.68 3.41
CA TRP A 138 9.51 13.74 3.58
C TRP A 138 8.63 14.14 4.77
N ASP A 139 7.44 13.57 4.81
CA ASP A 139 6.48 13.74 5.92
C ASP A 139 5.62 12.48 6.07
N VAL A 140 4.85 12.40 7.16
CA VAL A 140 3.90 11.32 7.43
C VAL A 140 2.47 11.82 7.24
N ALA A 141 1.68 11.09 6.47
CA ALA A 141 0.25 11.33 6.32
C ALA A 141 -0.58 10.15 6.85
N PRO A 142 -1.83 10.39 7.30
CA PRO A 142 -2.74 9.30 7.64
C PRO A 142 -2.99 8.37 6.44
N LEU A 143 -3.20 7.07 6.71
CA LEU A 143 -3.63 6.10 5.70
C LEU A 143 -4.85 6.60 4.89
N PRO A 144 -5.03 6.17 3.64
CA PRO A 144 -6.27 6.43 2.93
C PRO A 144 -7.46 5.81 3.68
N ALA A 145 -8.63 6.41 3.56
CA ALA A 145 -9.85 5.88 4.18
C ALA A 145 -10.64 5.06 3.15
N GLY A 146 -11.04 3.84 3.50
CA GLY A 146 -11.94 3.03 2.68
C GLY A 146 -13.41 3.25 3.05
N PRO A 147 -14.34 2.45 2.49
CA PRO A 147 -15.78 2.53 2.78
C PRO A 147 -16.14 2.43 4.27
N ALA A 148 -15.41 1.62 5.05
CA ALA A 148 -15.59 1.48 6.50
C ALA A 148 -14.79 2.50 7.33
N GLY A 149 -14.12 3.45 6.67
CA GLY A 149 -13.33 4.50 7.31
C GLY A 149 -11.82 4.27 7.23
N ARG A 150 -11.07 4.97 8.09
CA ARG A 150 -9.62 4.86 8.18
C ARG A 150 -9.25 3.92 9.32
N ILE A 151 -8.94 2.68 8.99
CA ILE A 151 -8.62 1.62 9.94
C ILE A 151 -7.19 1.16 9.69
N SER A 152 -6.41 1.00 10.75
CA SER A 152 -5.01 0.57 10.71
C SER A 152 -4.80 -0.60 11.65
N CYS A 153 -3.93 -1.51 11.25
CA CYS A 153 -3.33 -2.49 12.14
C CYS A 153 -2.61 -1.77 13.27
N PHE A 154 -2.75 -2.35 14.46
CA PHE A 154 -1.98 -2.02 15.63
C PHE A 154 -1.33 -3.30 16.14
N ASN A 155 -0.08 -3.18 16.56
CA ASN A 155 0.68 -4.25 17.17
C ASN A 155 1.43 -3.68 18.38
N GLY A 156 1.56 -4.47 19.43
CA GLY A 156 2.26 -4.12 20.66
C GLY A 156 3.19 -5.25 21.09
N LEU A 157 4.37 -4.89 21.57
CA LEU A 157 5.30 -5.82 22.21
C LEU A 157 5.20 -5.61 23.72
N VAL A 158 5.10 -6.71 24.47
CA VAL A 158 5.14 -6.69 25.94
C VAL A 158 6.37 -7.45 26.41
N HIS A 159 7.07 -6.90 27.40
CA HIS A 159 8.17 -7.60 28.07
C HIS A 159 7.59 -8.40 29.24
N GLN A 160 7.79 -9.71 29.23
CA GLN A 160 7.39 -10.61 30.31
C GLN A 160 8.65 -11.18 30.97
N ILE A 161 8.72 -11.07 32.30
CA ILE A 161 9.74 -11.74 33.12
C ILE A 161 9.09 -13.02 33.65
N PRO A 162 9.60 -14.22 33.32
CA PRO A 162 9.10 -15.47 33.90
C PRO A 162 9.31 -15.50 35.42
N GLU A 163 8.32 -15.99 36.16
CA GLU A 163 8.45 -16.36 37.58
C GLU A 163 9.22 -17.68 37.73
#